data_AF-K1YJD9-F1
#
_entry.id   AF-K1YJD9-F1
#
_cell.length_a   1.000
_cell.length_b   1.000
_cell.length_c   1.000
_cell.angle_alpha   90.00
_cell.angle_beta   90.00
_cell.angle_gamma   90.00
#
_symmetry.space_group_name_H-M   'P 1'
#
loop_
_entity.id
_entity.type
_entity.pdbx_description
1 polymer ?
#
loop_
_entity_poly.entity_id
_entity_poly.type
_entity_poly.pdbx_seq_one_letter_code
_entity_poly.pdbx_strand_id
1 'polypeptide(L)'
;MEQTYPVQVRRTEIIADNTILIETSKPDGFDFIAGQYVDLRVPNMNENEDQRGRGRHMSIASCPQEDLLLFAMRLSNSPYKKYMAQLKDGDTLEITGPFGQFTIKENLNQPVVFLVGGIGATPVRSMVLDAINRNSKAPITVFASCQKPEDFAFIKEMSNVKLIQTITKPNDSWSGETGRITLDMIKKYVADDMSSIFYIVGSPSFADSMFLMLKNAGIPLRNMRMDRFTGYR
;
A
#
# COMPACT_ATOMS: atom_id res chain seq x y z
N MET A 1 15.83 -6.03 -19.42
CA MET A 1 16.71 -6.73 -18.48
C MET A 1 16.37 -6.21 -17.10
N GLU A 2 16.15 -7.10 -16.14
CA GLU A 2 15.91 -6.70 -14.75
C GLU A 2 17.18 -6.06 -14.20
N GLN A 3 17.07 -4.81 -13.72
CA GLN A 3 18.21 -4.05 -13.22
C GLN A 3 18.10 -3.97 -11.69
N THR A 4 19.21 -4.28 -11.02
CA THR A 4 19.34 -4.12 -9.57
C THR A 4 20.11 -2.84 -9.29
N TYR A 5 19.62 -2.06 -8.33
CA TYR A 5 20.21 -0.80 -7.92
C TYR A 5 20.54 -0.85 -6.42
N PRO A 6 21.75 -0.42 -6.00
CA PRO A 6 21.99 -0.14 -4.59
C PRO A 6 21.24 1.12 -4.19
N VAL A 7 20.64 1.11 -3.00
CA VAL A 7 20.00 2.27 -2.39
C VAL A 7 20.52 2.47 -0.98
N GLN A 8 20.71 3.73 -0.60
CA GLN A 8 21.17 4.10 0.74
C GLN A 8 19.96 4.42 1.60
N VAL A 9 19.85 3.78 2.76
CA VAL A 9 18.88 4.14 3.79
C VAL A 9 19.21 5.56 4.25
N ARG A 10 18.19 6.41 4.28
CA ARG A 10 18.26 7.78 4.81
C ARG A 10 17.66 7.87 6.19
N ARG A 11 16.55 7.16 6.39
CA ARG A 11 15.81 7.19 7.65
C ARG A 11 14.95 5.95 7.80
N THR A 12 14.73 5.56 9.05
CA THR A 12 13.66 4.66 9.45
C THR A 12 12.76 5.32 10.48
N GLU A 13 11.46 4.99 10.47
CA GLU A 13 10.48 5.54 11.40
C GLU A 13 9.36 4.54 11.69
N ILE A 14 8.88 4.48 12.94
CA ILE A 14 7.65 3.74 13.25
C ILE A 14 6.46 4.65 12.97
N ILE A 15 5.70 4.32 11.92
CA ILE A 15 4.59 5.17 11.42
C ILE A 15 3.19 4.70 11.86
N ALA A 16 3.11 3.51 12.44
CA ALA A 16 1.91 2.91 13.02
C ALA A 16 2.35 1.78 13.98
N ASP A 17 1.47 1.30 14.85
CA ASP A 17 1.78 0.22 15.80
C ASP A 17 2.39 -0.95 15.05
N ASN A 18 3.64 -1.32 15.34
CA ASN A 18 4.44 -2.38 14.69
C ASN A 18 4.74 -2.18 13.17
N THR A 19 4.55 -0.98 12.59
CA THR A 19 4.86 -0.68 11.17
C THR A 19 6.08 0.21 11.08
N ILE A 20 7.10 -0.24 10.36
CA ILE A 20 8.28 0.57 10.03
C ILE A 20 8.15 1.14 8.62
N LEU A 21 8.53 2.41 8.48
CA LEU A 21 8.85 3.09 7.24
C LEU A 21 10.37 3.06 7.04
N ILE A 22 10.80 2.77 5.83
CA ILE A 22 12.18 2.83 5.39
C ILE A 22 12.21 3.82 4.22
N GLU A 23 12.96 4.90 4.40
CA GLU A 23 13.25 5.88 3.38
C GLU A 23 14.64 5.63 2.81
N THR A 24 14.75 5.56 1.49
CA THR A 24 16.02 5.36 0.79
C THR A 24 16.23 6.40 -0.30
N SER A 25 17.48 6.57 -0.72
CA SER A 25 17.79 7.26 -1.99
C SER A 25 17.02 6.62 -3.15
N LYS A 26 16.56 7.44 -4.10
CA LYS A 26 16.10 6.98 -5.41
C LYS A 26 17.29 6.95 -6.38
N PRO A 27 17.59 5.82 -7.04
CA PRO A 27 18.67 5.77 -8.03
C PRO A 27 18.38 6.67 -9.24
N ASP A 28 19.43 7.24 -9.83
CA ASP A 28 19.32 8.00 -11.07
C ASP A 28 18.75 7.11 -12.19
N GLY A 29 17.77 7.64 -12.92
CA GLY A 29 17.08 6.91 -14.00
C GLY A 29 16.14 5.79 -13.52
N PHE A 30 15.86 5.69 -12.21
CA PHE A 30 14.86 4.77 -11.69
C PHE A 30 13.45 5.38 -11.79
N ASP A 31 12.80 5.14 -12.93
CA ASP A 31 11.41 5.52 -13.16
C ASP A 31 10.45 4.38 -12.80
N PHE A 32 9.31 4.71 -12.21
CA PHE A 32 8.25 3.76 -11.87
C PHE A 32 6.86 4.42 -11.97
N ILE A 33 5.82 3.61 -12.06
CA ILE A 33 4.42 4.04 -12.05
C ILE A 33 3.86 3.86 -10.64
N ALA A 34 3.10 4.84 -10.16
CA ALA A 34 2.47 4.78 -8.84
C ALA A 34 1.64 3.50 -8.65
N GLY A 35 1.90 2.80 -7.53
CA GLY A 35 1.31 1.49 -7.22
C GLY A 35 2.17 0.28 -7.61
N GLN A 36 3.29 0.48 -8.31
CA GLN A 36 4.29 -0.57 -8.55
C GLN A 36 5.08 -0.95 -7.30
N TYR A 37 5.80 -2.07 -7.39
CA TYR A 37 6.64 -2.62 -6.33
C TYR A 37 8.04 -2.96 -6.84
N VAL A 38 8.96 -3.19 -5.90
CA VAL A 38 10.32 -3.71 -6.17
C VAL A 38 10.54 -4.98 -5.36
N ASP A 39 11.53 -5.78 -5.75
CA ASP A 39 12.15 -6.73 -4.82
C ASP A 39 13.23 -5.99 -4.01
N LEU A 40 12.93 -5.70 -2.75
CA LEU A 40 13.83 -5.05 -1.80
C LEU A 40 14.65 -6.11 -1.08
N ARG A 41 15.97 -6.05 -1.17
CA ARG A 41 16.90 -7.08 -0.69
C ARG A 41 17.88 -6.54 0.33
N VAL A 42 18.26 -7.43 1.25
CA VAL A 42 19.38 -7.24 2.16
C VAL A 42 20.63 -7.89 1.53
N PRO A 43 21.62 -7.12 1.04
CA PRO A 43 22.71 -7.66 0.24
C PRO A 43 23.56 -8.71 0.98
N ASN A 44 23.83 -8.49 2.26
CA ASN A 44 24.73 -9.32 3.07
C ASN A 44 24.04 -10.40 3.90
N MET A 45 22.74 -10.62 3.71
CA MET A 45 22.00 -11.68 4.39
C MET A 45 22.09 -12.98 3.60
N ASN A 46 22.36 -14.11 4.26
CA ASN A 46 22.37 -15.42 3.62
C ASN A 46 20.92 -15.82 3.24
N GLU A 47 20.73 -16.34 2.02
CA GLU A 47 19.40 -16.75 1.51
C GLU A 47 18.69 -17.79 2.41
N ASN A 48 19.44 -18.59 3.18
CA ASN A 48 18.86 -19.60 4.06
C ASN A 48 18.58 -19.10 5.48
N GLU A 49 18.98 -17.86 5.83
CA GLU A 49 18.69 -17.29 7.15
C GLU A 49 17.19 -17.00 7.34
N ASP A 50 16.46 -16.76 6.25
CA ASP A 50 15.01 -16.56 6.27
C ASP A 50 14.34 -17.48 5.26
N GLN A 51 13.22 -18.08 5.64
CA GLN A 51 12.49 -19.04 4.80
C GLN A 51 12.06 -18.49 3.43
N ARG A 52 12.02 -17.17 3.28
CA ARG A 52 11.65 -16.48 2.04
C ARG A 52 12.85 -15.81 1.36
N GLY A 53 14.07 -16.14 1.76
CA GLY A 53 15.29 -15.52 1.24
C GLY A 53 15.51 -14.11 1.76
N ARG A 54 16.51 -13.45 1.18
CA ARG A 54 16.96 -12.10 1.57
C ARG A 54 16.16 -10.95 0.93
N GLY A 55 15.12 -11.25 0.16
CA GLY A 55 14.32 -10.28 -0.60
C GLY A 55 12.82 -10.30 -0.27
N ARG A 56 12.14 -9.15 -0.42
CA ARG A 56 10.68 -9.06 -0.36
C ARG A 56 10.15 -8.15 -1.46
N HIS A 57 9.05 -8.57 -2.07
CA HIS A 57 8.22 -7.66 -2.86
C HIS A 57 7.66 -6.57 -1.95
N MET A 58 8.03 -5.33 -2.22
CA MET A 58 7.67 -4.14 -1.46
C MET A 58 7.08 -3.10 -2.41
N SER A 59 5.80 -2.76 -2.23
CA SER A 59 5.19 -1.63 -2.94
C SER A 59 5.95 -0.36 -2.62
N ILE A 60 6.20 0.46 -3.64
CA ILE A 60 6.79 1.78 -3.48
C ILE A 60 5.69 2.69 -2.95
N ALA A 61 5.88 3.20 -1.73
CA ALA A 61 4.91 4.06 -1.06
C ALA A 61 5.02 5.53 -1.49
N SER A 62 6.21 5.94 -1.98
CA SER A 62 6.39 7.25 -2.61
C SER A 62 5.74 7.32 -3.98
N CYS A 63 5.28 8.51 -4.37
CA CYS A 63 4.84 8.79 -5.72
C CYS A 63 6.06 8.99 -6.65
N PRO A 64 5.91 8.81 -7.97
CA PRO A 64 7.01 8.90 -8.92
C PRO A 64 7.75 10.23 -8.93
N GLN A 65 7.11 11.32 -8.49
CA GLN A 65 7.69 12.67 -8.45
C GLN A 65 8.51 12.95 -7.18
N GLU A 66 8.47 12.06 -6.17
CA GLU A 66 9.32 12.19 -4.99
C GLU A 66 10.78 11.77 -5.32
N ASP A 67 11.74 12.48 -4.74
CA ASP A 67 13.19 12.25 -4.91
C ASP A 67 13.71 11.04 -4.11
N LEU A 68 12.85 10.46 -3.26
CA LEU A 68 13.17 9.34 -2.38
C LEU A 68 12.21 8.17 -2.59
N LEU A 69 12.70 6.98 -2.28
CA LEU A 69 11.87 5.78 -2.28
C LEU A 69 11.43 5.46 -0.85
N LEU A 70 10.13 5.29 -0.67
CA LEU A 70 9.54 4.93 0.61
C LEU A 70 9.02 3.49 0.55
N PHE A 71 9.36 2.69 1.56
CA PHE A 71 8.86 1.34 1.74
C PHE A 71 8.32 1.19 3.15
N ALA A 72 7.19 0.51 3.35
CA ALA A 72 6.72 0.22 4.69
C ALA A 72 6.23 -1.21 4.85
N MET A 73 6.51 -1.78 6.02
CA MET A 73 6.10 -3.14 6.36
C MET A 73 5.72 -3.26 7.82
N ARG A 74 4.85 -4.24 8.10
CA ARG A 74 4.61 -4.70 9.46
C ARG A 74 5.80 -5.53 9.93
N LEU A 75 6.37 -5.20 11.09
CA LEU A 75 7.45 -5.96 11.71
C LEU A 75 6.95 -7.32 12.22
N SER A 76 7.87 -8.28 12.30
CA SER A 76 7.62 -9.61 12.87
C SER A 76 8.95 -10.27 13.24
N ASN A 77 8.89 -11.47 13.81
CA ASN A 77 10.09 -12.20 14.23
C ASN A 77 10.92 -12.83 13.09
N SER A 78 10.48 -12.71 11.83
CA SER A 78 11.28 -13.19 10.68
C SER A 78 12.66 -12.51 10.64
N PRO A 79 13.75 -13.25 10.41
CA PRO A 79 15.11 -12.68 10.35
C PRO A 79 15.23 -11.46 9.42
N TYR A 80 14.60 -11.49 8.24
CA TYR A 80 14.60 -10.35 7.32
C TYR A 80 14.05 -9.07 7.98
N LYS A 81 12.90 -9.17 8.66
CA LYS A 81 12.27 -8.01 9.32
C LYS A 81 13.02 -7.54 10.56
N LYS A 82 13.72 -8.44 11.26
CA LYS A 82 14.62 -8.06 12.36
C LYS A 82 15.80 -7.25 11.84
N TYR A 83 16.39 -7.66 10.71
CA TYR A 83 17.43 -6.88 10.04
C TYR A 83 16.90 -5.49 9.65
N MET A 84 15.74 -5.45 9.00
CA MET A 84 15.13 -4.19 8.58
C MET A 84 14.78 -3.25 9.73
N ALA A 85 14.42 -3.78 10.91
CA ALA A 85 14.18 -2.99 12.11
C ALA A 85 15.45 -2.36 12.72
N GLN A 86 16.63 -2.82 12.33
CA GLN A 86 17.92 -2.37 12.87
C GLN A 86 18.67 -1.44 11.91
N LEU A 87 18.11 -1.16 10.73
CA LEU A 87 18.70 -0.28 9.73
C LEU A 87 18.93 1.13 10.27
N LYS A 88 20.05 1.71 9.87
CA LYS A 88 20.49 3.06 10.18
C LYS A 88 20.74 3.86 8.90
N ASP A 89 20.82 5.18 9.03
CA ASP A 89 21.26 6.04 7.94
C ASP A 89 22.64 5.60 7.42
N GLY A 90 22.78 5.54 6.09
CA GLY A 90 23.97 5.06 5.40
C GLY A 90 24.04 3.54 5.21
N ASP A 91 23.12 2.75 5.78
CA ASP A 91 23.05 1.32 5.46
C ASP A 91 22.62 1.12 4.00
N THR A 92 23.12 0.05 3.37
CA THR A 92 22.82 -0.25 1.97
C THR A 92 21.79 -1.37 1.84
N LEU A 93 20.77 -1.13 1.01
CA LEU A 93 19.84 -2.15 0.51
C LEU A 93 19.98 -2.24 -1.02
N GLU A 94 19.38 -3.27 -1.61
CA GLU A 94 19.27 -3.40 -3.07
C GLU A 94 17.80 -3.43 -3.47
N ILE A 95 17.47 -2.77 -4.59
CA ILE A 95 16.15 -2.89 -5.21
C ILE A 95 16.29 -3.50 -6.60
N THR A 96 15.39 -4.40 -6.96
CA THR A 96 15.22 -4.88 -8.35
C THR A 96 13.82 -4.55 -8.81
N GLY A 97 13.66 -3.99 -10.00
CA GLY A 97 12.36 -3.57 -10.55
C GLY A 97 12.44 -2.31 -11.41
N PRO A 98 11.34 -1.55 -11.55
CA PRO A 98 10.03 -1.77 -10.91
C PRO A 98 9.23 -2.92 -11.53
N PHE A 99 8.24 -3.41 -10.79
CA PHE A 99 7.31 -4.49 -11.18
C PHE A 99 5.85 -4.13 -10.86
N GLY A 100 4.93 -4.89 -11.44
CA GLY A 100 3.50 -4.84 -11.10
C GLY A 100 2.65 -3.98 -12.05
N GLN A 101 1.34 -4.25 -12.02
CA GLN A 101 0.32 -3.62 -12.88
C GLN A 101 -0.81 -2.96 -12.07
N PHE A 102 -0.71 -2.94 -10.74
CA PHE A 102 -1.69 -2.33 -9.85
C PHE A 102 -1.54 -0.81 -9.83
N THR A 103 -1.97 -0.15 -10.92
CA THR A 103 -1.72 1.28 -11.18
C THR A 103 -3.02 2.00 -11.61
N ILE A 104 -3.08 3.32 -11.39
CA ILE A 104 -4.14 4.17 -11.97
C ILE A 104 -3.77 4.52 -13.41
N LYS A 105 -4.70 4.34 -14.35
CA LYS A 105 -4.50 4.80 -15.74
C LYS A 105 -4.49 6.32 -15.80
N GLU A 106 -3.61 6.90 -16.60
CA GLU A 106 -3.40 8.36 -16.65
C GLU A 106 -4.66 9.17 -16.98
N ASN A 107 -5.50 8.69 -17.90
CA ASN A 107 -6.71 9.38 -18.38
C ASN A 107 -8.00 8.90 -17.70
N LEU A 108 -7.92 8.52 -16.42
CA LEU A 108 -9.11 8.09 -15.70
C LEU A 108 -9.97 9.30 -15.31
N ASN A 109 -11.14 9.44 -15.92
CA ASN A 109 -12.17 10.41 -15.52
C ASN A 109 -13.26 9.78 -14.63
N GLN A 110 -13.16 8.47 -14.37
CA GLN A 110 -14.13 7.73 -13.57
C GLN A 110 -13.79 7.85 -12.07
N PRO A 111 -14.79 7.82 -11.17
CA PRO A 111 -14.53 7.75 -9.74
C PRO A 111 -13.69 6.52 -9.39
N VAL A 112 -12.76 6.70 -8.46
CA VAL A 112 -11.85 5.66 -7.97
C VAL A 112 -12.17 5.37 -6.51
N VAL A 113 -12.34 4.09 -6.20
CA VAL A 113 -12.58 3.62 -4.84
C VAL A 113 -11.48 2.64 -4.44
N PHE A 114 -10.68 3.01 -3.44
CA PHE A 114 -9.70 2.13 -2.84
C PHE A 114 -10.32 1.38 -1.66
N LEU A 115 -10.20 0.06 -1.65
CA LEU A 115 -10.53 -0.81 -0.51
C LEU A 115 -9.20 -1.36 0.03
N VAL A 116 -8.82 -0.91 1.22
CA VAL A 116 -7.46 -1.05 1.74
C VAL A 116 -7.47 -1.79 3.07
N GLY A 117 -6.70 -2.88 3.14
CA GLY A 117 -6.48 -3.63 4.37
C GLY A 117 -5.06 -3.43 4.91
N GLY A 118 -4.93 -2.83 6.09
CA GLY A 118 -3.64 -2.65 6.79
C GLY A 118 -2.57 -1.98 5.92
N ILE A 119 -1.40 -2.64 5.80
CA ILE A 119 -0.25 -2.08 5.06
C ILE A 119 -0.47 -1.98 3.55
N GLY A 120 -1.59 -2.47 3.02
CA GLY A 120 -2.05 -2.16 1.66
C GLY A 120 -2.17 -0.65 1.37
N ALA A 121 -2.09 0.19 2.40
CA ALA A 121 -1.96 1.64 2.28
C ALA A 121 -0.72 2.09 1.50
N THR A 122 0.35 1.27 1.39
CA THR A 122 1.58 1.66 0.68
C THR A 122 1.36 2.01 -0.81
N PRO A 123 0.87 1.12 -1.69
CA PRO A 123 0.63 1.48 -3.08
C PRO A 123 -0.48 2.53 -3.23
N VAL A 124 -1.43 2.60 -2.28
CA VAL A 124 -2.52 3.58 -2.30
C VAL A 124 -2.03 4.99 -2.01
N ARG A 125 -1.11 5.16 -1.04
CA ARG A 125 -0.43 6.45 -0.82
C ARG A 125 0.24 6.93 -2.11
N SER A 126 1.04 6.07 -2.73
CA SER A 126 1.74 6.38 -3.99
C SER A 126 0.77 6.85 -5.07
N MET A 127 -0.31 6.08 -5.30
CA MET A 127 -1.34 6.40 -6.30
C MET A 127 -2.15 7.67 -5.99
N VAL A 128 -2.49 7.91 -4.72
CA VAL A 128 -3.23 9.11 -4.29
C VAL A 128 -2.37 10.36 -4.48
N LEU A 129 -1.12 10.34 -4.04
CA LEU A 129 -0.22 11.49 -4.18
C LEU A 129 0.12 11.77 -5.65
N ASP A 130 0.35 10.73 -6.45
CA ASP A 130 0.55 10.88 -7.90
C ASP A 130 -0.68 11.50 -8.59
N ALA A 131 -1.89 11.06 -8.22
CA ALA A 131 -3.12 11.64 -8.76
C ALA A 131 -3.31 13.12 -8.38
N ILE A 132 -2.93 13.50 -7.16
CA ILE A 132 -2.94 14.89 -6.68
C ILE A 132 -1.92 15.72 -7.47
N ASN A 133 -0.68 15.24 -7.59
CA ASN A 133 0.39 15.92 -8.32
C ASN A 133 0.05 16.14 -9.80
N ARG A 134 -0.65 15.18 -10.42
CA ARG A 134 -1.16 15.28 -11.79
C ARG A 134 -2.45 16.09 -11.92
N ASN A 135 -2.95 16.72 -10.84
CA ASN A 135 -4.20 17.48 -10.81
C ASN A 135 -5.41 16.71 -11.35
N SER A 136 -5.47 15.40 -11.06
CA SER A 136 -6.57 14.54 -11.50
C SER A 136 -7.93 15.08 -11.05
N LYS A 137 -8.93 14.99 -11.92
CA LYS A 137 -10.32 15.38 -11.63
C LYS A 137 -11.19 14.19 -11.20
N ALA A 138 -10.65 12.98 -11.24
CA ALA A 138 -11.36 11.80 -10.76
C ALA A 138 -11.63 11.90 -9.26
N PRO A 139 -12.89 11.75 -8.80
CA PRO A 139 -13.18 11.63 -7.38
C PRO A 139 -12.49 10.39 -6.82
N ILE A 140 -11.66 10.56 -5.77
CA ILE A 140 -10.99 9.45 -5.09
C ILE A 140 -11.59 9.28 -3.70
N THR A 141 -12.03 8.06 -3.40
CA THR A 141 -12.45 7.64 -2.05
C THR A 141 -11.60 6.47 -1.59
N VAL A 142 -11.06 6.55 -0.37
CA VAL A 142 -10.25 5.50 0.26
C VAL A 142 -10.99 4.94 1.45
N PHE A 143 -11.31 3.65 1.42
CA PHE A 143 -11.76 2.91 2.59
C PHE A 143 -10.58 2.17 3.20
N ALA A 144 -10.12 2.62 4.36
CA ALA A 144 -9.03 1.99 5.09
C ALA A 144 -9.58 1.14 6.24
N SER A 145 -9.22 -0.14 6.26
CA SER A 145 -9.62 -1.09 7.30
C SER A 145 -8.41 -1.62 8.07
N CYS A 146 -8.47 -1.48 9.40
CA CYS A 146 -7.47 -1.96 10.34
C CYS A 146 -8.12 -2.69 11.53
N GLN A 147 -7.34 -3.29 12.43
CA GLN A 147 -7.90 -3.84 13.65
C GLN A 147 -8.17 -2.75 14.68
N LYS A 148 -7.22 -1.84 14.88
CA LYS A 148 -7.27 -0.75 15.86
C LYS A 148 -6.91 0.60 15.23
N PRO A 149 -7.20 1.74 15.89
CA PRO A 149 -6.82 3.07 15.38
C PRO A 149 -5.31 3.22 15.15
N GLU A 150 -4.48 2.68 16.03
CA GLU A 150 -3.01 2.78 15.97
C GLU A 150 -2.37 1.96 14.83
N ASP A 151 -3.12 1.08 14.15
CA ASP A 151 -2.61 0.28 13.03
C ASP A 151 -2.52 1.06 11.71
N PHE A 152 -3.19 2.21 11.61
CA PHE A 152 -3.29 2.93 10.36
C PHE A 152 -2.00 3.67 9.99
N ALA A 153 -1.44 3.36 8.82
CA ALA A 153 -0.31 4.07 8.22
C ALA A 153 -0.77 5.10 7.17
N PHE A 154 -0.02 6.19 7.01
CA PHE A 154 -0.16 7.20 5.94
C PHE A 154 -1.49 7.99 5.90
N ILE A 155 -2.26 8.00 6.99
CA ILE A 155 -3.58 8.64 7.06
C ILE A 155 -3.53 10.14 6.79
N LYS A 156 -2.56 10.83 7.41
CA LYS A 156 -2.41 12.29 7.26
C LYS A 156 -2.16 12.68 5.80
N GLU A 157 -1.40 11.87 5.08
CA GLU A 157 -0.98 12.15 3.71
C GLU A 157 -2.10 11.90 2.69
N MET A 158 -3.07 11.05 3.04
CA MET A 158 -4.26 10.79 2.23
C MET A 158 -5.47 11.66 2.64
N SER A 159 -5.29 12.65 3.53
CA SER A 159 -6.39 13.49 4.02
C SER A 159 -7.00 14.44 2.97
N ASN A 160 -6.30 14.66 1.84
CA ASN A 160 -6.77 15.49 0.72
C ASN A 160 -7.82 14.78 -0.16
N VAL A 161 -8.06 13.49 0.05
CA VAL A 161 -9.12 12.72 -0.62
C VAL A 161 -10.14 12.25 0.40
N LYS A 162 -11.28 11.74 -0.06
CA LYS A 162 -12.32 11.25 0.85
C LYS A 162 -11.84 9.96 1.54
N LEU A 163 -11.36 10.08 2.78
CA LEU A 163 -10.85 8.97 3.57
C LEU A 163 -11.87 8.47 4.59
N ILE A 164 -12.29 7.21 4.45
CA ILE A 164 -13.22 6.52 5.34
C ILE A 164 -12.44 5.44 6.10
N GLN A 165 -12.32 5.60 7.40
CA GLN A 165 -11.60 4.63 8.24
C GLN A 165 -12.61 3.73 8.95
N THR A 166 -12.33 2.42 8.98
CA THR A 166 -13.08 1.44 9.74
C THR A 166 -12.17 0.50 10.53
N ILE A 167 -12.57 0.15 11.75
CA ILE A 167 -11.79 -0.76 12.61
C ILE A 167 -12.63 -1.91 13.16
N THR A 168 -12.01 -3.08 13.36
CA THR A 168 -12.71 -4.27 13.89
C THR A 168 -12.62 -4.43 15.41
N LYS A 169 -11.77 -3.66 16.09
CA LYS A 169 -11.58 -3.66 17.55
C LYS A 169 -11.56 -2.20 18.06
N PRO A 170 -12.72 -1.53 18.12
CA PRO A 170 -12.79 -0.16 18.58
C PRO A 170 -12.43 -0.02 20.06
N ASN A 171 -11.89 1.15 20.40
CA ASN A 171 -11.76 1.64 21.76
C ASN A 171 -12.79 2.75 21.99
N ASP A 172 -12.91 3.22 23.23
CA ASP A 172 -13.94 4.21 23.61
C ASP A 172 -13.77 5.58 22.92
N SER A 173 -12.59 5.87 22.34
CA SER A 173 -12.32 7.11 21.62
C SER A 173 -12.58 7.02 20.12
N TRP A 174 -12.97 5.86 19.59
CA TRP A 174 -13.24 5.70 18.16
C TRP A 174 -14.62 6.23 17.77
N SER A 175 -14.64 7.11 16.76
CA SER A 175 -15.86 7.73 16.22
C SER A 175 -16.10 7.44 14.73
N GLY A 176 -15.21 6.66 14.10
CA GLY A 176 -15.34 6.27 12.69
C GLY A 176 -16.25 5.06 12.48
N GLU A 177 -16.20 4.51 11.27
CA GLU A 177 -16.93 3.27 10.97
C GLU A 177 -16.38 2.09 11.79
N THR A 178 -17.23 1.10 12.09
CA THR A 178 -16.84 -0.07 12.86
C THR A 178 -17.18 -1.35 12.11
N GLY A 179 -16.27 -2.32 12.18
CA GLY A 179 -16.40 -3.61 11.52
C GLY A 179 -15.59 -3.70 10.21
N ARG A 180 -15.87 -4.77 9.46
CA ARG A 180 -15.32 -4.95 8.11
C ARG A 180 -16.03 -4.02 7.14
N ILE A 181 -15.35 -3.63 6.06
CA ILE A 181 -15.98 -2.88 4.96
C ILE A 181 -17.15 -3.71 4.41
N THR A 182 -18.31 -3.09 4.26
CA THR A 182 -19.52 -3.69 3.69
C THR A 182 -20.01 -2.90 2.49
N LEU A 183 -20.90 -3.49 1.69
CA LEU A 183 -21.53 -2.79 0.57
C LEU A 183 -22.34 -1.58 1.04
N ASP A 184 -23.06 -1.69 2.15
CA ASP A 184 -23.85 -0.58 2.72
C ASP A 184 -22.95 0.57 3.18
N MET A 185 -21.79 0.24 3.77
CA MET A 185 -20.78 1.24 4.11
C MET A 185 -20.25 1.94 2.86
N ILE A 186 -19.97 1.20 1.78
CA ILE A 186 -19.53 1.79 0.51
C ILE A 186 -20.60 2.75 -0.04
N LYS A 187 -21.86 2.30 -0.10
CA LYS A 187 -23.01 3.07 -0.61
C LYS A 187 -23.31 4.33 0.22
N LYS A 188 -22.96 4.35 1.51
CA LYS A 188 -23.07 5.55 2.36
C LYS A 188 -22.17 6.69 1.89
N TYR A 189 -21.03 6.39 1.26
CA TYR A 189 -20.01 7.39 0.93
C TYR A 189 -19.72 7.53 -0.56
N VAL A 190 -20.03 6.53 -1.37
CA VAL A 190 -19.84 6.56 -2.83
C VAL A 190 -21.22 6.59 -3.47
N ALA A 191 -21.41 7.48 -4.44
CA ALA A 191 -22.66 7.55 -5.19
C ALA A 191 -22.95 6.20 -5.86
N ASP A 192 -24.24 5.87 -6.02
CA ASP A 192 -24.68 4.61 -6.62
C ASP A 192 -24.51 4.64 -8.15
N ASP A 193 -23.27 4.80 -8.60
CA ASP A 193 -22.90 4.69 -9.98
C ASP A 193 -21.94 3.50 -10.13
N MET A 194 -22.44 2.42 -10.72
CA MET A 194 -21.68 1.22 -11.12
C MET A 194 -20.50 1.52 -12.08
N SER A 195 -20.16 2.80 -12.27
CA SER A 195 -19.10 3.39 -13.07
C SER A 195 -17.74 3.39 -12.35
N SER A 196 -17.74 3.39 -11.00
CA SER A 196 -16.52 3.45 -10.20
C SER A 196 -15.54 2.31 -10.49
N ILE A 197 -14.24 2.61 -10.53
CA ILE A 197 -13.18 1.59 -10.55
C ILE A 197 -12.73 1.32 -9.12
N PHE A 198 -12.83 0.06 -8.72
CA PHE A 198 -12.43 -0.43 -7.41
C PHE A 198 -11.01 -0.98 -7.45
N TYR A 199 -10.17 -0.49 -6.55
CA TYR A 199 -8.82 -0.97 -6.31
C TYR A 199 -8.77 -1.63 -4.94
N ILE A 200 -8.49 -2.93 -4.91
CA ILE A 200 -8.54 -3.78 -3.73
C ILE A 200 -7.14 -4.19 -3.35
N VAL A 201 -6.68 -3.88 -2.13
CA VAL A 201 -5.34 -4.25 -1.69
C VAL A 201 -5.29 -4.56 -0.20
N GLY A 202 -4.59 -5.62 0.17
CA GLY A 202 -4.40 -6.03 1.56
C GLY A 202 -4.00 -7.49 1.69
N SER A 203 -4.28 -8.09 2.86
CA SER A 203 -4.08 -9.53 3.06
C SER A 203 -4.92 -10.36 2.08
N PRO A 204 -4.55 -11.62 1.78
CA PRO A 204 -5.32 -12.45 0.85
C PRO A 204 -6.79 -12.58 1.26
N SER A 205 -7.04 -12.81 2.55
CA SER A 205 -8.40 -12.90 3.10
C SER A 205 -9.21 -11.60 2.96
N PHE A 206 -8.56 -10.44 3.11
CA PHE A 206 -9.21 -9.15 2.89
C PHE A 206 -9.55 -8.96 1.41
N ALA A 207 -8.55 -9.13 0.55
CA ALA A 207 -8.69 -8.90 -0.89
C ALA A 207 -9.76 -9.82 -1.50
N ASP A 208 -9.75 -11.11 -1.16
CA ASP A 208 -10.73 -12.08 -1.65
C ASP A 208 -12.15 -11.77 -1.14
N SER A 209 -12.29 -11.36 0.11
CA SER A 209 -13.59 -10.98 0.68
C SER A 209 -14.17 -9.74 0.00
N MET A 210 -13.35 -8.71 -0.25
CA MET A 210 -13.79 -7.49 -0.94
C MET A 210 -14.14 -7.76 -2.40
N PHE A 211 -13.33 -8.57 -3.09
CA PHE A 211 -13.60 -8.97 -4.46
C PHE A 211 -14.93 -9.72 -4.57
N LEU A 212 -15.16 -10.71 -3.70
CA LEU A 212 -16.40 -11.48 -3.71
C LEU A 212 -17.62 -10.62 -3.39
N MET A 213 -17.50 -9.70 -2.42
CA MET A 213 -18.55 -8.75 -2.08
C MET A 213 -18.94 -7.89 -3.29
N LEU A 214 -17.98 -7.27 -3.98
CA LEU A 214 -18.26 -6.43 -5.14
C LEU A 214 -18.79 -7.25 -6.33
N LYS A 215 -18.27 -8.46 -6.53
CA LYS A 215 -18.76 -9.38 -7.57
C LYS A 215 -20.22 -9.76 -7.33
N ASN A 216 -20.58 -10.09 -6.09
CA ASN A 216 -21.96 -10.43 -5.72
C ASN A 216 -22.90 -9.22 -5.79
N ALA A 217 -22.37 -8.01 -5.63
CA ALA A 217 -23.09 -6.75 -5.86
C ALA A 217 -23.27 -6.40 -7.35
N GLY A 218 -22.74 -7.22 -8.27
CA GLY A 218 -22.89 -7.01 -9.72
C GLY A 218 -21.89 -6.04 -10.33
N ILE A 219 -20.85 -5.62 -9.59
CA ILE A 219 -19.80 -4.76 -10.14
C ILE A 219 -19.07 -5.52 -11.26
N PRO A 220 -18.87 -4.92 -12.45
CA PRO A 220 -18.16 -5.59 -13.54
C PRO A 220 -16.71 -5.89 -13.18
N LEU A 221 -16.21 -7.09 -13.54
CA LEU A 221 -14.80 -7.46 -13.31
C LEU A 221 -13.80 -6.47 -13.93
N ARG A 222 -14.15 -5.87 -15.07
CA ARG A 222 -13.34 -4.82 -15.72
C ARG A 222 -13.17 -3.55 -14.87
N ASN A 223 -14.02 -3.34 -13.88
CA ASN A 223 -13.96 -2.22 -12.92
C ASN A 223 -13.26 -2.63 -11.62
N MET A 224 -12.69 -3.83 -11.52
CA MET A 224 -11.95 -4.29 -10.34
C MET A 224 -10.47 -4.46 -10.66
N ARG A 225 -9.60 -3.90 -9.83
CA ARG A 225 -8.17 -4.17 -9.79
C ARG A 225 -7.85 -4.68 -8.41
N MET A 226 -7.03 -5.72 -8.31
CA MET A 226 -6.74 -6.35 -7.03
C MET A 226 -5.26 -6.71 -6.93
N ASP A 227 -4.68 -6.42 -5.77
CA ASP A 227 -3.36 -6.88 -5.37
C ASP A 227 -3.44 -7.61 -4.01
N ARG A 228 -2.78 -8.76 -3.93
CA ARG A 228 -2.79 -9.62 -2.74
C ARG A 228 -1.40 -9.64 -2.14
N PHE A 229 -1.27 -9.10 -0.93
CA PHE A 229 0.02 -9.11 -0.25
C PHE A 229 0.28 -10.51 0.31
N THR A 230 1.35 -11.16 -0.15
CA THR A 230 1.69 -12.53 0.25
C THR A 230 2.66 -12.58 1.42
N GLY A 231 2.53 -13.63 2.23
CA GLY A 231 3.42 -13.88 3.37
C GLY A 231 2.93 -13.39 4.74
N TYR A 232 1.61 -13.22 4.89
CA TYR A 232 0.94 -13.33 6.18
C TYR A 232 0.72 -14.82 6.46
N ARG A 233 1.66 -15.45 7.17
CA ARG A 233 1.48 -16.75 7.82
C ARG A 233 1.93 -16.60 9.25
#